data_AF-A0A7I9YUM7-F1
#
_entry.id   AF-A0A7I9YUM7-F1
#
_cell.length_a   1.000
_cell.length_b   1.000
_cell.length_c   1.000
_cell.angle_alpha   90.00
_cell.angle_beta   90.00
_cell.angle_gamma   90.00
#
_symmetry.space_group_name_H-M   'P 1'
#
loop_
_entity.id
_entity.type
_entity.pdbx_description
1 polymer ?
#
loop_
_entity_poly.entity_id
_entity_poly.type
_entity_poly.pdbx_seq_one_letter_code
_entity_poly.pdbx_strand_id
1 'polypeptide(L)'
;MSGAQAIWTDADFDRMNWHDCAVHAVAFEPALPYPGRLLLDIDYIVEWIVPTPPETAFSFRVCPATLVFDQAWDVAGDIDLRGFSFEPSLDALERSAPDAAGAFEWTLAGHEFTLTLHATGFTQYLRHPPILSPAQRLSSDQRGGLSFAAQAYG
;
A
#
# COMPACT_ATOMS: atom_id res chain seq x y z
N MET A 1 -0.31 1.69 25.86
CA MET A 1 -0.18 0.54 24.94
C MET A 1 -1.44 0.52 24.09
N SER A 2 -1.48 1.26 22.98
CA SER A 2 -2.54 1.05 21.98
C SER A 2 -2.20 -0.24 21.24
N GLY A 3 -3.14 -1.17 21.14
CA GLY A 3 -2.95 -2.34 20.27
C GLY A 3 -2.60 -1.86 18.87
N ALA A 4 -1.63 -2.50 18.23
CA ALA A 4 -1.24 -2.13 16.87
C ALA A 4 -2.40 -2.47 15.93
N GLN A 5 -2.94 -1.46 15.26
CA GLN A 5 -4.02 -1.63 14.28
C GLN A 5 -3.48 -2.42 13.08
N ALA A 6 -4.01 -3.62 12.86
CA ALA A 6 -3.55 -4.52 11.81
C ALA A 6 -4.42 -4.47 10.53
N ILE A 7 -5.61 -3.87 10.61
CA ILE A 7 -6.51 -3.62 9.47
C ILE A 7 -6.80 -2.13 9.40
N TRP A 8 -6.57 -1.54 8.23
CA TRP A 8 -6.82 -0.13 7.93
C TRP A 8 -7.82 -0.02 6.80
N THR A 9 -8.69 0.98 6.82
CA THR A 9 -9.65 1.23 5.74
C THR A 9 -9.57 2.67 5.25
N ASP A 10 -10.35 3.00 4.23
CA ASP A 10 -10.49 4.38 3.72
C ASP A 10 -11.04 5.37 4.77
N ALA A 11 -11.65 4.88 5.86
CA ALA A 11 -12.02 5.69 7.03
C ALA A 11 -10.80 6.17 7.83
N ASP A 12 -9.67 5.49 7.70
CA ASP A 12 -8.39 5.85 8.31
C ASP A 12 -7.49 6.63 7.35
N PHE A 13 -7.95 6.92 6.13
CA PHE A 13 -7.13 7.49 5.06
C PHE A 13 -6.31 8.72 5.48
N ASP A 14 -6.93 9.68 6.17
CA ASP A 14 -6.28 10.95 6.55
C ASP A 14 -5.15 10.81 7.60
N ARG A 15 -5.05 9.64 8.26
CA ARG A 15 -3.99 9.35 9.24
C ARG A 15 -2.96 8.34 8.73
N MET A 16 -3.13 7.83 7.52
CA MET A 16 -2.21 6.87 6.90
C MET A 16 -1.08 7.59 6.17
N ASN A 17 0.12 7.01 6.19
CA ASN A 17 1.25 7.47 5.39
C ASN A 17 1.40 6.60 4.15
N TRP A 18 1.37 7.21 2.97
CA TRP A 18 1.49 6.51 1.67
C TRP A 18 2.83 6.72 0.98
N HIS A 19 3.67 7.63 1.52
CA HIS A 19 4.92 8.03 0.91
C HIS A 19 6.00 6.95 1.09
N ASP A 20 6.71 6.65 0.00
CA ASP A 20 7.77 5.65 -0.11
C ASP A 20 7.35 4.20 0.19
N CYS A 21 6.07 3.86 0.11
CA CYS A 21 5.64 2.47 0.32
C CYS A 21 6.07 1.61 -0.87
N ALA A 22 7.03 0.71 -0.67
CA ALA A 22 7.51 -0.15 -1.76
C ALA A 22 6.37 -1.00 -2.32
N VAL A 23 6.23 -1.05 -3.64
CA VAL A 23 5.27 -1.93 -4.33
C VAL A 23 6.03 -3.12 -4.89
N HIS A 24 5.51 -4.32 -4.66
CA HIS A 24 6.16 -5.57 -5.08
C HIS A 24 5.33 -6.33 -6.10
N ALA A 25 4.00 -6.18 -6.08
CA ALA A 25 3.12 -6.77 -7.07
C ALA A 25 1.77 -6.06 -7.13
N VAL A 26 1.15 -6.11 -8.31
CA VAL A 26 -0.23 -5.68 -8.55
C VAL A 26 -0.99 -6.87 -9.14
N ALA A 27 -2.14 -7.20 -8.59
CA ALA A 27 -3.01 -8.27 -9.08
C ALA A 27 -4.40 -7.75 -9.42
N PHE A 28 -4.92 -8.27 -10.53
CA PHE A 28 -6.29 -8.06 -10.99
C PHE A 28 -7.04 -9.36 -10.77
N GLU A 29 -8.01 -9.35 -9.86
CA GLU A 29 -8.74 -10.55 -9.48
C GLU A 29 -10.21 -10.44 -9.88
N PRO A 30 -10.70 -11.32 -10.78
CA PRO A 30 -12.13 -11.43 -11.06
C PRO A 30 -12.89 -11.82 -9.79
N ALA A 31 -13.91 -11.05 -9.42
CA ALA A 31 -14.78 -11.33 -8.28
C ALA A 31 -16.24 -11.14 -8.68
N LEU A 32 -17.13 -12.03 -8.22
CA LEU A 32 -18.57 -11.91 -8.41
C LEU A 32 -19.23 -11.37 -7.13
N PRO A 33 -20.22 -10.47 -7.25
CA PRO A 33 -20.60 -9.77 -8.48
C PRO A 33 -19.48 -8.84 -9.00
N TYR A 34 -19.40 -8.66 -10.33
CA TYR A 34 -18.51 -7.70 -11.01
C TYR A 34 -18.61 -6.31 -10.37
N PRO A 35 -17.53 -5.50 -10.34
CA PRO A 35 -16.46 -5.44 -11.36
C PRO A 35 -15.13 -6.18 -11.07
N GLY A 36 -14.85 -6.63 -9.85
CA GLY A 36 -13.60 -7.34 -9.51
C GLY A 36 -12.86 -6.72 -8.32
N ARG A 37 -11.59 -7.10 -8.12
CA ARG A 37 -10.70 -6.54 -7.08
C ARG A 37 -9.34 -6.17 -7.66
N LEU A 38 -8.79 -5.04 -7.20
CA LEU A 38 -7.39 -4.68 -7.40
C LEU A 38 -6.64 -4.91 -6.09
N LEU A 39 -5.55 -5.67 -6.12
CA LEU A 39 -4.74 -5.96 -4.95
C LEU A 39 -3.31 -5.50 -5.18
N LEU A 40 -2.72 -4.86 -4.18
CA LEU A 40 -1.30 -4.50 -4.17
C LEU A 40 -0.60 -5.18 -3.01
N ASP A 41 0.58 -5.72 -3.30
CA ASP A 41 1.52 -6.22 -2.31
C ASP A 41 2.56 -5.14 -2.03
N ILE A 42 2.52 -4.56 -0.82
CA ILE A 42 3.32 -3.39 -0.47
C ILE A 42 4.13 -3.59 0.81
N ASP A 43 5.20 -2.82 0.99
CA ASP A 43 5.79 -2.57 2.30
C ASP A 43 5.27 -1.23 2.81
N TYR A 44 4.30 -1.30 3.72
CA TYR A 44 3.68 -0.13 4.32
C TYR A 44 4.54 0.44 5.45
N ILE A 45 4.85 1.73 5.38
CA ILE A 45 5.60 2.42 6.42
C ILE A 45 4.62 2.95 7.48
N VAL A 46 4.57 2.26 8.63
CA VAL A 46 3.72 2.64 9.77
C VAL A 46 4.26 3.89 10.46
N GLU A 47 5.59 4.02 10.54
CA GLU A 47 6.22 5.15 11.23
C GLU A 47 7.62 5.43 10.70
N TRP A 48 7.92 6.72 10.59
CA TRP A 48 9.26 7.24 10.36
C TRP A 48 9.87 7.61 11.71
N ILE A 49 11.00 6.99 12.04
CA ILE A 49 11.72 7.24 13.29
C ILE A 49 12.86 8.21 12.98
N VAL A 50 12.71 9.44 13.48
CA VAL A 50 13.73 10.49 13.40
C VAL A 50 14.93 10.06 14.25
N PRO A 51 16.16 10.12 13.72
CA PRO A 51 17.35 9.79 14.49
C PRO A 51 17.55 10.77 15.66
N THR A 52 18.01 10.23 16.79
CA THR A 52 18.56 11.02 17.88
C THR A 52 20.08 11.03 17.77
N PRO A 53 20.81 12.09 18.17
CA PRO A 53 22.27 12.03 18.19
C PRO A 53 22.79 10.87 19.05
N PRO A 54 23.85 10.13 18.62
CA PRO A 54 24.72 10.41 17.48
C PRO A 54 24.25 9.84 16.14
N GLU A 55 23.12 9.13 16.08
CA GLU A 55 22.57 8.62 14.84
C GLU A 55 22.18 9.78 13.88
N THR A 56 22.31 9.56 12.57
CA THR A 56 22.02 10.57 11.54
C THR A 56 21.05 10.11 10.46
N ALA A 57 20.78 8.80 10.37
CA ALA A 57 19.88 8.22 9.38
C ALA A 57 18.53 7.88 10.00
N PHE A 58 17.45 8.08 9.23
CA PHE A 58 16.13 7.61 9.61
C PHE A 58 16.11 6.08 9.76
N SER A 59 15.24 5.62 10.64
CA SER A 59 14.78 4.22 10.64
C SER A 59 13.26 4.18 10.52
N PHE A 60 12.71 3.02 10.23
CA PHE A 60 11.32 2.88 9.83
C PHE A 60 10.69 1.71 10.55
N ARG A 61 9.41 1.84 10.92
CA ARG A 61 8.56 0.68 11.23
C ARG A 61 7.81 0.30 9.97
N VAL A 62 8.23 -0.80 9.34
CA VAL A 62 7.72 -1.24 8.05
C VAL A 62 6.97 -2.54 8.20
N CYS A 63 5.86 -2.71 7.50
CA CYS A 63 5.05 -3.90 7.52
C CYS A 63 4.75 -4.39 6.10
N PRO A 64 4.99 -5.68 5.77
CA PRO A 64 4.44 -6.23 4.55
C PRO A 64 2.92 -6.26 4.63
N ALA A 65 2.25 -5.64 3.67
CA ALA A 65 0.82 -5.42 3.68
C ALA A 65 0.17 -5.75 2.33
N THR A 66 -1.10 -6.13 2.38
CA THR A 66 -1.93 -6.26 1.18
C THR A 66 -2.97 -5.15 1.20
N LEU A 67 -2.92 -4.26 0.21
CA LEU A 67 -3.92 -3.22 -0.03
C LEU A 67 -4.94 -3.75 -1.05
N VAL A 68 -6.22 -3.71 -0.71
CA VAL A 68 -7.31 -4.27 -1.53
C VAL A 68 -8.34 -3.19 -1.81
N PHE A 69 -8.61 -2.96 -3.09
CA PHE A 69 -9.78 -2.22 -3.54
C PHE A 69 -10.83 -3.23 -4.00
N ASP A 70 -11.86 -3.43 -3.16
CA ASP A 70 -13.01 -4.25 -3.51
C ASP A 70 -13.92 -3.51 -4.48
N GLN A 71 -14.54 -4.26 -5.40
CA GLN A 71 -15.40 -3.70 -6.45
C GLN A 71 -14.66 -2.59 -7.21
N ALA A 72 -13.47 -2.89 -7.73
CA ALA A 72 -12.68 -1.94 -8.52
C ALA A 72 -13.08 -1.99 -10.01
N TRP A 73 -13.28 -0.83 -10.64
CA TRP A 73 -13.54 -0.73 -12.09
C TRP A 73 -12.76 0.42 -12.73
N ASP A 74 -12.80 0.45 -14.06
CA ASP A 74 -12.11 1.43 -14.90
C ASP A 74 -10.64 1.60 -14.52
N VAL A 75 -9.98 0.48 -14.20
CA VAL A 75 -8.57 0.47 -13.85
C VAL A 75 -7.75 0.79 -15.09
N ALA A 76 -6.95 1.85 -15.02
CA ALA A 76 -6.08 2.30 -16.09
C ALA A 76 -4.73 2.74 -15.50
N GLY A 77 -3.70 2.84 -16.34
CA GLY A 77 -2.40 3.33 -15.88
C GLY A 77 -1.25 2.93 -16.78
N ASP A 78 -0.04 3.20 -16.28
CA ASP A 78 1.22 2.93 -16.95
C ASP A 78 2.29 2.52 -15.92
N ILE A 79 3.25 1.72 -16.37
CA ILE A 79 4.42 1.29 -15.60
C ILE A 79 5.64 1.49 -16.49
N ASP A 80 6.58 2.34 -16.06
CA ASP A 80 7.76 2.75 -16.82
C ASP A 80 9.05 2.53 -16.02
N LEU A 81 9.39 1.25 -15.83
CA LEU A 81 10.59 0.80 -15.13
C LEU A 81 11.84 0.96 -16.01
N ARG A 82 12.47 2.14 -16.00
CA ARG A 82 13.67 2.43 -16.80
C ARG A 82 14.96 2.13 -16.05
N GLY A 83 16.04 1.87 -16.81
CA GLY A 83 17.41 1.88 -16.25
C GLY A 83 17.72 0.78 -15.22
N PHE A 84 17.06 -0.37 -15.29
CA PHE A 84 17.11 -1.46 -14.30
C PHE A 84 16.45 -1.14 -12.95
N SER A 85 15.69 -0.05 -12.84
CA SER A 85 14.85 0.16 -11.66
C SER A 85 13.72 -0.87 -11.66
N PHE A 86 13.76 -1.79 -10.70
CA PHE A 86 12.72 -2.80 -10.48
C PHE A 86 12.15 -2.66 -9.07
N GLU A 87 12.11 -1.42 -8.60
CA GLU A 87 11.80 -1.05 -7.23
C GLU A 87 10.72 0.04 -7.18
N PRO A 88 9.53 -0.18 -7.78
CA PRO A 88 8.46 0.80 -7.70
C PRO A 88 8.08 1.08 -6.25
N SER A 89 7.74 2.33 -5.97
CA SER A 89 7.28 2.82 -4.68
C SER A 89 6.10 3.75 -4.87
N LEU A 90 5.11 3.64 -3.99
CA LEU A 90 4.01 4.59 -3.91
C LEU A 90 4.52 5.88 -3.25
N ASP A 91 4.23 7.02 -3.86
CA ASP A 91 4.55 8.34 -3.31
C ASP A 91 3.31 8.97 -2.67
N ALA A 92 2.15 8.74 -3.30
CA ALA A 92 0.86 9.19 -2.80
C ALA A 92 -0.27 8.22 -3.20
N LEU A 93 -1.23 8.06 -2.29
CA LEU A 93 -2.57 7.60 -2.63
C LEU A 93 -3.49 8.81 -2.55
N GLU A 94 -4.14 9.14 -3.66
CA GLU A 94 -5.06 10.26 -3.77
C GLU A 94 -6.48 9.76 -4.04
N ARG A 95 -7.49 10.54 -3.62
CA ARG A 95 -8.90 10.26 -3.93
C ARG A 95 -9.65 11.54 -4.30
N SER A 96 -10.59 11.41 -5.22
CA SER A 96 -11.57 12.47 -5.55
C SER A 96 -12.55 12.72 -4.39
N ALA A 97 -13.48 13.64 -4.58
CA ALA A 97 -14.73 13.62 -3.81
C ALA A 97 -15.58 12.41 -4.25
N PRO A 98 -16.39 11.81 -3.35
CA PRO A 98 -17.23 10.69 -3.72
C PRO A 98 -18.32 11.13 -4.70
N ASP A 99 -18.65 10.26 -5.64
CA ASP A 99 -19.76 10.45 -6.58
C ASP A 99 -21.13 10.18 -5.91
N ALA A 100 -22.21 10.25 -6.70
CA ALA A 100 -23.57 10.02 -6.20
C ALA A 100 -23.82 8.58 -5.69
N ALA A 101 -22.99 7.62 -6.10
CA ALA A 101 -23.02 6.23 -5.64
C ALA A 101 -22.07 5.98 -4.46
N GLY A 102 -21.32 7.00 -4.01
CA GLY A 102 -20.33 6.88 -2.94
C GLY A 102 -18.99 6.31 -3.40
N ALA A 103 -18.73 6.24 -4.70
CA ALA A 103 -17.46 5.79 -5.24
C ALA A 103 -16.47 6.95 -5.39
N PHE A 104 -15.19 6.65 -5.21
CA PHE A 104 -14.11 7.60 -5.45
C PHE A 104 -13.34 7.18 -6.70
N GLU A 105 -12.82 8.17 -7.42
CA GLU A 105 -11.67 7.96 -8.29
C GLU A 105 -10.42 7.99 -7.41
N TRP A 106 -9.66 6.89 -7.44
CA TRP A 106 -8.41 6.71 -6.72
C TRP A 106 -7.24 6.82 -7.68
N THR A 107 -6.20 7.54 -7.27
CA THR A 107 -4.93 7.61 -7.99
C THR A 107 -3.82 7.09 -7.10
N LEU A 108 -3.19 6.00 -7.53
CA LEU A 108 -1.96 5.49 -6.96
C LEU A 108 -0.80 6.10 -7.76
N ALA A 109 -0.24 7.18 -7.23
CA ALA A 109 0.90 7.87 -7.81
C ALA A 109 2.18 7.33 -7.18
N GLY A 110 3.06 6.77 -8.00
CA GLY A 110 4.33 6.25 -7.54
C GLY A 110 5.50 6.66 -8.41
N HIS A 111 6.69 6.36 -7.92
CA HIS A 111 7.89 6.43 -8.73
C HIS A 111 7.81 5.32 -9.78
N GLU A 112 7.84 5.72 -11.06
CA GLU A 112 7.84 4.82 -12.23
C GLU A 112 6.53 4.07 -12.50
N PHE A 113 5.44 4.43 -11.83
CA PHE A 113 4.11 3.97 -12.21
C PHE A 113 3.01 4.94 -11.81
N THR A 114 1.87 4.85 -12.49
CA THR A 114 0.63 5.47 -12.04
C THR A 114 -0.52 4.53 -12.36
N LEU A 115 -1.38 4.27 -11.39
CA LEU A 115 -2.63 3.55 -11.60
C LEU A 115 -3.81 4.42 -11.14
N THR A 116 -4.85 4.47 -11.94
CA THR A 116 -6.15 5.04 -11.57
C THR A 116 -7.20 3.95 -11.56
N LEU A 117 -8.20 4.09 -10.69
CA LEU A 117 -9.36 3.21 -10.62
C LEU A 117 -10.53 3.90 -9.95
N HIS A 118 -11.73 3.34 -10.13
CA HIS A 118 -12.87 3.64 -9.28
C HIS A 118 -13.11 2.54 -8.25
N ALA A 119 -13.41 2.93 -7.01
CA ALA A 119 -13.82 2.04 -5.93
C ALA A 119 -14.48 2.82 -4.79
N THR A 120 -15.31 2.17 -3.97
CA THR A 120 -15.94 2.81 -2.80
C THR A 120 -14.98 3.01 -1.63
N GLY A 121 -13.81 2.38 -1.66
CA GLY A 121 -12.85 2.38 -0.56
C GLY A 121 -11.75 1.35 -0.78
N PHE A 122 -10.93 1.17 0.26
CA PHE A 122 -9.95 0.09 0.32
C PHE A 122 -9.93 -0.55 1.71
N THR A 123 -9.39 -1.77 1.78
CA THR A 123 -8.96 -2.38 3.03
C THR A 123 -7.49 -2.79 2.90
N GLN A 124 -6.68 -2.42 3.89
CA GLN A 124 -5.28 -2.80 3.98
C GLN A 124 -5.05 -3.74 5.17
N TYR A 125 -4.43 -4.88 4.89
CA TYR A 125 -4.11 -5.93 5.86
C TYR A 125 -2.61 -5.92 6.12
N LEU A 126 -2.20 -5.53 7.32
CA LEU A 126 -0.83 -5.69 7.80
C LEU A 126 -0.59 -7.17 8.10
N ARG A 127 0.34 -7.81 7.38
CA ARG A 127 0.51 -9.27 7.46
C ARG A 127 1.43 -9.71 8.61
N HIS A 128 2.26 -8.79 9.12
CA HIS A 128 3.17 -9.01 10.26
C HIS A 128 3.18 -7.80 11.19
N PRO A 129 3.57 -7.97 12.48
CA PRO A 129 3.88 -6.83 13.32
C PRO A 129 4.96 -5.94 12.67
N PRO A 130 4.93 -4.61 12.86
CA PRO A 130 5.89 -3.72 12.22
C PRO A 130 7.34 -4.06 12.57
N ILE A 131 8.17 -4.20 11.53
CA ILE A 131 9.59 -4.51 11.62
C ILE A 131 10.36 -3.20 11.68
N LEU A 132 11.21 -3.03 12.70
CA LEU A 132 12.18 -1.93 12.73
C LEU A 132 13.25 -2.20 11.68
N SER A 133 13.36 -1.29 10.71
CA SER A 133 14.24 -1.42 9.56
C SER A 133 15.05 -0.13 9.34
N PRO A 134 16.33 -0.22 8.93
CA PRO A 134 17.08 0.93 8.46
C PRO A 134 16.68 1.37 7.04
N ALA A 135 15.81 0.61 6.36
CA ALA A 135 15.35 0.87 5.00
C ALA A 135 13.81 0.84 4.91
N GLN A 136 13.27 1.55 3.92
CA GLN A 136 11.83 1.62 3.63
C GLN A 136 11.29 0.33 2.96
N ARG A 137 12.16 -0.40 2.25
CA ARG A 137 11.87 -1.68 1.58
C ARG A 137 12.38 -2.85 2.42
N LEU A 138 11.53 -3.84 2.64
CA LEU A 138 11.90 -5.09 3.29
C LEU A 138 12.50 -6.08 2.28
N SER A 139 13.40 -6.95 2.74
CA SER A 139 13.92 -8.04 1.92
C SER A 139 12.85 -9.11 1.66
N SER A 140 13.02 -9.91 0.61
CA SER A 140 12.10 -11.03 0.32
C SER A 140 11.94 -11.97 1.52
N ASP A 141 13.01 -12.23 2.27
CA ASP A 141 12.98 -13.11 3.45
C ASP A 141 12.20 -12.49 4.61
N GLN A 142 12.33 -11.17 4.84
CA GLN A 142 11.56 -10.46 5.87
C GLN A 142 10.06 -10.44 5.55
N ARG A 143 9.70 -10.50 4.26
CA ARG A 143 8.32 -10.44 3.76
C ARG A 143 7.66 -11.81 3.64
N GLY A 144 8.45 -12.87 3.45
CA GLY A 144 7.96 -14.19 3.05
C GLY A 144 7.62 -14.29 1.56
N GLY A 145 8.24 -13.46 0.71
CA GLY A 145 7.98 -13.38 -0.72
C GLY A 145 6.77 -12.51 -1.11
N LEU A 146 6.32 -12.66 -2.36
CA LEU A 146 5.12 -11.99 -2.86
C LEU A 146 3.86 -12.58 -2.23
N SER A 147 2.92 -11.73 -1.82
CA SER A 147 1.67 -12.20 -1.23
C SER A 147 0.52 -11.23 -1.44
N PHE A 148 -0.69 -11.78 -1.55
CA PHE A 148 -1.95 -11.04 -1.60
C PHE A 148 -2.92 -11.50 -0.50
N ALA A 149 -2.38 -12.06 0.59
CA ALA A 149 -3.20 -12.54 1.70
C ALA A 149 -3.96 -11.35 2.34
N ALA A 150 -5.28 -11.36 2.17
CA ALA A 150 -6.20 -10.44 2.83
C ALA A 150 -6.48 -10.89 4.29
N GLN A 151 -5.41 -11.09 5.06
CA GLN A 151 -5.46 -11.52 6.45
C GLN A 151 -4.43 -10.74 7.26
N ALA A 152 -4.91 -10.08 8.31
CA ALA A 152 -4.05 -9.35 9.23
C ALA A 152 -3.39 -10.28 10.26
N TYR A 153 -2.25 -9.86 10.81
CA TYR A 153 -1.65 -10.54 11.96
C TYR A 153 -2.54 -10.42 13.21
N GLY A 154 -2.37 -11.38 14.13
CA GLY A 154 -3.08 -11.45 15.42
C GLY A 154 -2.16 -11.25 16.61
#